data_AF-A0A6I3FL00-F1
#
_entry.id   AF-A0A6I3FL00-F1
#
_cell.length_a   1.000
_cell.length_b   1.000
_cell.length_c   1.000
_cell.angle_alpha   90.00
_cell.angle_beta   90.00
_cell.angle_gamma   90.00
#
_symmetry.space_group_name_H-M   'P 1'
#
loop_
_entity.id
_entity.type
_entity.pdbx_description
1 polymer ?
#
loop_
_entity_poly.entity_id
_entity_poly.type
_entity_poly.pdbx_seq_one_letter_code
_entity_poly.pdbx_strand_id
1 'polypeptide(L)' 'MVVPQITVAMPVYNGEGYVHLAIQSVLDQTYSDFELLIVDNCSTDGTLEVVKAFSDPRIRLHVNSSNI' A
#
# COMPACT_ATOMS: atom_id res chain seq x y z
N MET A 1 4.66 13.46 16.17
CA MET A 1 3.99 12.62 15.16
C MET A 1 2.69 12.16 15.77
N VAL A 2 1.57 12.30 15.06
CA VAL A 2 0.29 11.74 15.52
C VAL A 2 0.29 10.26 15.13
N VAL A 3 -0.05 9.37 16.05
CA VAL A 3 -0.21 7.94 15.78
C VAL A 3 -1.63 7.75 15.22
N PRO A 4 -1.79 7.20 14.01
CA PRO A 4 -3.11 6.98 13.44
C PRO A 4 -3.89 5.97 14.29
N GLN A 5 -5.21 6.14 14.39
CA GLN A 5 -6.06 5.19 15.15
C GLN A 5 -6.15 3.82 14.48
N ILE A 6 -6.03 3.78 13.15
CA ILE A 6 -6.14 2.57 12.34
C ILE A 6 -4.94 2.45 11.40
N THR A 7 -4.39 1.24 11.31
CA THR A 7 -3.47 0.85 10.24
C THR A 7 -4.19 -0.16 9.34
N VAL A 8 -4.34 0.18 8.07
CA VAL A 8 -4.77 -0.78 7.05
C VAL A 8 -3.52 -1.45 6.49
N ALA A 9 -3.33 -2.74 6.79
CA ALA A 9 -2.20 -3.51 6.29
C ALA A 9 -2.55 -4.19 4.96
N MET A 10 -1.70 -4.00 3.94
CA MET A 10 -1.89 -4.50 2.59
C MET A 10 -0.61 -5.22 2.12
N PRO A 11 -0.46 -6.53 2.42
CA PRO A 11 0.58 -7.33 1.79
C PRO A 11 0.28 -7.50 0.31
N VAL A 12 1.29 -7.38 -0.54
CA VAL A 12 1.17 -7.54 -1.99
C VAL A 12 2.36 -8.29 -2.54
N TYR A 13 2.10 -9.18 -3.50
CA TYR A 13 3.11 -9.87 -4.29
C TYR A 13 2.55 -10.11 -5.68
N ASN A 14 3.22 -9.58 -6.71
CA ASN A 14 2.81 -9.67 -8.11
C ASN A 14 1.32 -9.33 -8.35
N GLY A 15 0.91 -8.18 -7.84
CA GLY A 15 -0.47 -7.67 -7.84
C GLY A 15 -0.74 -6.55 -8.84
N GLU A 16 0.09 -6.36 -9.88
CA GLU A 16 0.03 -5.21 -10.80
C GLU A 16 -1.40 -4.90 -11.29
N GLY A 17 -2.16 -5.93 -11.66
CA GLY A 17 -3.53 -5.78 -12.19
C GLY A 17 -4.57 -5.26 -11.20
N TYR A 18 -4.32 -5.36 -9.89
CA TYR A 18 -5.33 -5.09 -8.85
C TYR A 18 -4.90 -4.11 -7.77
N VAL A 19 -3.59 -3.94 -7.56
CA VAL A 19 -3.06 -3.13 -6.46
C VAL A 19 -3.55 -1.68 -6.52
N HIS A 20 -3.73 -1.13 -7.73
CA HIS A 20 -4.29 0.22 -7.89
C HIS A 20 -5.73 0.35 -7.36
N LEU A 21 -6.60 -0.65 -7.64
CA LEU A 21 -7.99 -0.65 -7.18
C LEU A 21 -8.05 -0.80 -5.65
N ALA A 22 -7.20 -1.66 -5.10
CA ALA A 22 -7.15 -1.90 -3.67
C ALA A 22 -6.69 -0.64 -2.91
N ILE A 23 -5.64 0.03 -3.38
CA ILE A 23 -5.17 1.29 -2.80
C ILE A 23 -6.27 2.35 -2.90
N GLN A 24 -6.83 2.56 -4.09
CA GLN A 24 -7.88 3.57 -4.29
C GLN A 24 -9.09 3.31 -3.37
N SER A 25 -9.53 2.04 -3.27
CA SER A 25 -10.63 1.66 -2.39
C SER A 25 -10.36 2.02 -0.93
N VAL A 26 -9.15 1.82 -0.43
CA VAL A 26 -8.77 2.21 0.94
C VAL A 26 -8.67 3.73 1.10
N LEU A 27 -8.14 4.45 0.11
CA LEU A 27 -8.01 5.90 0.19
C LEU A 27 -9.36 6.64 0.15
N ASP A 28 -10.37 6.05 -0.50
CA ASP A 28 -11.73 6.58 -0.66
C ASP A 28 -12.63 6.35 0.57
N GLN A 29 -12.10 5.77 1.65
CA GLN A 29 -12.87 5.57 2.88
C GLN A 29 -13.28 6.89 3.54
N THR A 30 -14.46 6.92 4.14
CA THR A 30 -15.02 8.12 4.80
C THR A 30 -14.37 8.43 6.15
N TYR A 31 -13.80 7.43 6.81
CA TYR A 31 -12.97 7.60 8.00
C TYR A 31 -11.53 7.90 7.57
N SER A 32 -10.92 8.97 8.09
CA SER A 32 -9.65 9.51 7.58
C SER A 32 -8.45 9.38 8.53
N ASP A 33 -8.65 9.03 9.80
CA ASP A 33 -7.56 8.88 10.78
C ASP A 33 -6.94 7.48 10.71
N PHE A 34 -6.32 7.20 9.55
CA PHE A 34 -5.64 5.95 9.29
C PHE A 34 -4.34 6.15 8.49
N GLU A 35 -3.48 5.15 8.55
CA GLU A 35 -2.41 4.94 7.58
C GLU A 35 -2.66 3.66 6.77
N LEU A 36 -2.16 3.65 5.54
CA LEU A 36 -2.15 2.48 4.67
C LEU A 36 -0.72 1.96 4.59
N LEU A 37 -0.45 0.85 5.27
CA LEU A 37 0.84 0.17 5.24
C LEU A 37 0.82 -0.90 4.14
N ILE A 38 1.52 -0.64 3.04
CA ILE A 38 1.70 -1.58 1.94
C ILE A 38 3.02 -2.31 2.15
N VAL A 39 2.97 -3.64 2.11
CA VAL A 39 4.14 -4.50 2.26
C VAL A 39 4.32 -5.30 0.96
N ASP A 40 5.24 -4.85 0.11
CA ASP A 40 5.60 -5.55 -1.13
C ASP A 40 6.57 -6.70 -0.84
N ASN A 41 6.22 -7.92 -1.24
CA ASN A 41 7.02 -9.11 -0.98
C ASN A 41 8.06 -9.39 -2.09
N CYS A 42 8.81 -8.37 -2.48
CA CYS A 42 9.78 -8.43 -3.58
C CYS A 42 9.11 -8.82 -4.91
N SER A 43 8.07 -8.08 -5.30
CA SER A 43 7.38 -8.31 -6.57
C SER A 43 8.33 -8.16 -7.76
N THR A 44 8.08 -8.95 -8.80
CA THR A 44 8.88 -9.00 -10.04
C THR A 44 8.12 -8.46 -11.25
N ASP A 45 6.86 -8.05 -11.07
CA ASP A 45 6.01 -7.40 -12.07
C ASP A 45 5.94 -5.87 -11.81
N GLY A 46 5.02 -5.15 -12.46
CA GLY A 46 4.85 -3.72 -12.31
C GLY A 46 4.18 -3.26 -11.00
N THR A 47 3.99 -4.15 -10.01
CA THR A 47 3.32 -3.82 -8.75
C THR A 47 3.96 -2.62 -8.07
N LEU A 48 5.29 -2.61 -7.96
CA LEU A 48 6.02 -1.60 -7.20
C LEU A 48 5.90 -0.22 -7.84
N GLU A 49 5.93 -0.16 -9.17
CA GLU A 49 5.73 1.02 -10.00
C GLU A 49 4.33 1.59 -9.78
N VAL A 50 3.31 0.73 -9.78
CA VAL A 50 1.93 1.14 -9.51
C VAL A 50 1.80 1.72 -8.10
N VAL A 51 2.37 1.09 -7.07
CA VAL A 51 2.31 1.62 -5.70
C VAL A 51 3.02 2.97 -5.59
N LYS A 52 4.21 3.11 -6.19
CA LYS A 52 5.01 4.34 -6.16
C LYS A 52 4.36 5.51 -6.91
N ALA A 53 3.39 5.25 -7.78
CA ALA A 53 2.66 6.31 -8.48
C ALA A 53 1.68 7.07 -7.56
N PHE A 54 1.29 6.52 -6.42
CA PHE A 54 0.42 7.20 -5.46
C PHE A 54 1.21 8.20 -4.60
N SER A 55 0.68 9.43 -4.45
CA SER A 55 1.30 10.51 -3.66
C SER A 55 0.55 10.82 -2.36
N ASP A 56 -0.33 9.92 -1.90
CA ASP A 56 -1.13 10.16 -0.69
C ASP A 56 -0.26 10.03 0.58
N PRO A 57 -0.27 11.04 1.48
CA PRO A 57 0.59 11.05 2.68
C PRO A 57 0.23 9.96 3.70
N ARG A 58 -0.94 9.31 3.58
CA ARG A 58 -1.35 8.18 4.43
C ARG A 58 -0.63 6.89 4.05
N ILE A 59 -0.03 6.82 2.86
CA ILE A 59 0.64 5.60 2.37
C ILE A 59 2.03 5.47 2.98
N ARG A 60 2.31 4.29 3.50
CA ARG A 60 3.65 3.83 3.86
C ARG A 60 3.97 2.56 3.07
N LEU A 61 5.09 2.54 2.37
CA LEU A 61 5.55 1.39 1.61
C LEU A 61 6.76 0.74 2.28
N HIS A 62 6.65 -0.55 2.55
CA HIS A 62 7.76 -1.43 2.90
C HIS A 62 7.99 -2.42 1.76
N VAL A 63 9.24 -2.64 1.36
CA VAL A 63 9.61 -3.62 0.32
C VAL A 63 10.55 -4.62 0.94
N ASN A 64 10.16 -5.90 0.93
CA ASN A 64 11.01 -6.98 1.41
C ASN A 64 12.19 -7.18 0.46
N SER A 65 13.35 -7.56 1.01
CA SER A 65 14.56 -7.87 0.22
C SER A 65 14.50 -9.20 -0.52
N SER A 66 13.55 -10.06 -0.15
CA SER A 66 13.30 -11.39 -0.72
C SER A 66 11.84 -11.75 -0.53
N ASN A 67 11.31 -12.62 -1.39
CA ASN A 67 9.99 -13.22 -1.19
C ASN A 67 10.04 -14.20 0.01
N ILE A 68 9.21 -13.94 1.02
CA ILE A 68 9.07 -14.72 2.27
C ILE A 68 7.77 -15.50 2.26
#